data_AF-A0A8C2K9J2-F1
#
_entry.id   AF-A0A8C2K9J2-F1
#
_cell.length_a   1.000
_cell.length_b   1.000
_cell.length_c   1.000
_cell.angle_alpha   90.00
_cell.angle_beta   90.00
_cell.angle_gamma   90.00
#
_symmetry.space_group_name_H-M   'P 1'
#
loop_
_entity.id
_entity.type
_entity.pdbx_description
1 polymer ?
#
loop_
_entity_poly.entity_id
_entity_poly.type
_entity_poly.pdbx_seq_one_letter_code
_entity_poly.pdbx_strand_id
1 'polypeptide(L)'
;MHSENLRWETLGALKNSPKGKLKYSPDWLEKGEVKHRNELHPRPRLNTCSLTSCVRDTSPGLSEEGSFPVSPRQISSPVSIRAEEDEQKVTSSLLNVSSPPAMSVLSPRATQMAGCILMCEHKHKARAKAELSLRLEQQERLVATVSSCESEQLKRFEELMELKQRQEYQSMRDMMEKETQESLGRQEKMREEHRHRMKILNLRLREAEQQRLREAELERQRQVEGRERHRAINAIQEEVLQLNQLLQPRPSTQTDSALDHTPYITRGNQLCSQVSEVVPASADGQYPSVEDLNVAERALQEMRSLVRNLQDEVTQAVERKRKEQEEEEEEKKRHEELKAQQEEQQKNAARSAKEKARKQGLQTGADDSTLKWYNALQDSAARCAQAFDELSTAKDTQTKKLKMELQKAATTPVSQIANISGETPASSRIALKLFYFIFSLKNFNKCPSALVFNGKARQVYLYSTFRTQW
;
A
#
# COMPACT_ATOMS: atom_id res chain seq x y z
N MET A 1 64.62 -14.59 45.89
CA MET A 1 63.98 -14.04 47.11
C MET A 1 62.46 -14.22 47.07
N HIS A 2 61.64 -13.21 46.72
CA HIS A 2 60.17 -13.33 46.83
C HIS A 2 59.52 -14.46 45.99
N SER A 3 60.07 -14.77 44.81
CA SER A 3 59.55 -15.82 43.92
C SER A 3 59.74 -17.24 44.43
N GLU A 4 60.68 -17.48 45.34
CA GLU A 4 61.03 -18.83 45.81
C GLU A 4 60.10 -19.30 46.95
N ASN A 5 59.72 -18.40 47.86
CA ASN A 5 58.72 -18.70 48.88
C ASN A 5 57.37 -19.07 48.25
N LEU A 6 56.89 -18.28 47.27
CA LEU A 6 55.67 -18.57 46.53
C LEU A 6 55.68 -19.95 45.86
N ARG A 7 56.84 -20.42 45.37
CA ARG A 7 57.01 -21.76 44.81
C ARG A 7 56.83 -22.86 45.88
N TRP A 8 57.43 -22.68 47.06
CA TRP A 8 57.30 -23.62 48.16
C TRP A 8 55.90 -23.62 48.79
N GLU A 9 55.27 -22.47 48.93
CA GLU A 9 53.87 -22.33 49.36
C GLU A 9 52.91 -23.02 48.38
N THR A 10 53.10 -22.82 47.07
CA THR A 10 52.30 -23.49 46.03
C THR A 10 52.45 -25.01 46.08
N LEU A 11 53.68 -25.52 46.28
CA LEU A 11 53.93 -26.96 46.46
C LEU A 11 53.32 -27.50 47.76
N GLY A 12 53.37 -26.72 48.85
CA GLY A 12 52.71 -27.03 50.12
C GLY A 12 51.19 -27.09 50.00
N ALA A 13 50.58 -26.15 49.28
CA ALA A 13 49.14 -26.14 48.99
C ALA A 13 48.72 -27.32 48.10
N LEU A 14 49.50 -27.63 47.05
CA LEU A 14 49.26 -28.79 46.18
C LEU A 14 49.38 -30.12 46.94
N LYS A 15 50.38 -30.28 47.82
CA LYS A 15 50.54 -31.47 48.67
C LYS A 15 49.41 -31.60 49.70
N ASN A 16 48.87 -30.49 50.20
CA ASN A 16 47.78 -30.47 51.18
C ASN A 16 46.37 -30.55 50.57
N SER A 17 46.23 -30.29 49.27
CA SER A 17 45.00 -30.42 48.49
C SER A 17 44.42 -31.85 48.55
N PRO A 18 43.08 -32.01 48.44
CA PRO A 18 42.45 -33.33 48.28
C PRO A 18 43.03 -34.18 47.14
N LYS A 19 43.60 -33.56 46.10
CA LYS A 19 44.28 -34.27 45.00
C LYS A 19 45.76 -34.62 45.27
N GLY A 20 46.41 -33.92 46.21
CA GLY A 20 47.77 -34.27 46.68
C GLY A 20 47.76 -35.34 47.77
N LYS A 21 46.66 -35.45 48.53
CA LYS A 21 46.46 -36.44 49.61
C LYS A 21 45.95 -37.82 49.11
N LEU A 22 46.21 -38.17 47.85
CA LEU A 22 45.92 -39.51 47.34
C LEU A 22 46.86 -40.53 47.99
N LYS A 23 46.32 -41.38 48.87
CA LYS A 23 47.02 -42.55 49.38
C LYS A 23 47.15 -43.57 48.23
N TYR A 24 48.37 -43.76 47.72
CA TYR A 24 48.70 -44.96 46.96
C TYR A 24 48.65 -46.16 47.91
N SER A 25 47.68 -47.06 47.71
CA SER A 25 47.70 -48.40 48.33
C SER A 25 48.53 -49.33 47.43
N PRO A 26 49.51 -50.09 47.95
CA PRO A 26 50.30 -51.01 47.13
C PRO A 26 49.43 -52.03 46.36
N ASP A 27 48.37 -52.48 47.02
CA ASP A 27 47.37 -53.45 46.57
C ASP A 27 46.61 -53.08 45.28
N TRP A 28 46.75 -51.83 44.79
CA TRP A 28 46.14 -51.39 43.52
C TRP A 28 46.73 -52.06 42.27
N LEU A 29 47.92 -52.66 42.36
CA LEU A 29 48.47 -53.50 41.27
C LEU A 29 47.92 -54.93 41.29
N GLU A 30 47.48 -55.42 42.44
CA GLU A 30 47.23 -56.86 42.67
C GLU A 30 45.74 -57.23 42.51
N LYS A 31 44.84 -56.24 42.48
CA LYS A 31 43.40 -56.43 42.23
C LYS A 31 42.94 -55.65 41.01
N GLY A 32 42.85 -56.32 39.87
CA GLY A 32 42.41 -55.78 38.57
C GLY A 32 40.93 -55.40 38.48
N GLU A 33 40.32 -54.82 39.51
CA GLU A 33 38.94 -54.33 39.51
C GLU A 33 38.89 -52.79 39.45
N VAL A 34 39.08 -52.22 38.26
CA VAL A 34 38.74 -50.80 38.02
C VAL A 34 37.22 -50.65 37.91
N LYS A 35 36.54 -50.60 39.07
CA LYS A 35 35.11 -50.30 39.11
C LYS A 35 34.84 -48.90 38.55
N HIS A 36 34.19 -48.86 37.39
CA HIS A 36 33.75 -47.63 36.74
C HIS A 36 32.96 -46.73 37.69
N ARG A 37 33.44 -45.49 37.90
CA ARG A 37 32.65 -44.41 38.51
C ARG A 37 32.34 -43.35 37.45
N ASN A 38 31.34 -43.64 36.63
CA ASN A 38 30.80 -42.71 35.63
C ASN A 38 30.16 -41.50 36.34
N GLU A 39 30.88 -40.38 36.42
CA GLU A 39 30.33 -39.08 36.84
C GLU A 39 31.32 -37.95 36.48
N LEU A 40 31.30 -37.52 35.22
CA LEU A 40 32.08 -36.36 34.75
C LEU A 40 31.19 -35.40 33.94
N HIS A 41 30.53 -34.48 34.66
CA HIS A 41 29.94 -33.28 34.07
C HIS A 41 31.03 -32.33 33.52
N PRO A 42 30.69 -31.42 32.58
CA PRO A 42 31.61 -31.01 31.53
C PRO A 42 32.77 -30.11 31.98
N ARG A 43 33.93 -30.29 31.33
CA ARG A 43 35.05 -29.35 31.40
C ARG A 43 34.64 -28.00 30.76
N PRO A 44 35.03 -26.85 31.36
CA PRO A 44 34.79 -25.54 30.74
C PRO A 44 35.62 -25.39 29.46
N ARG A 45 35.08 -24.64 28.48
CA ARG A 45 35.80 -24.29 27.26
C ARG A 45 36.94 -23.30 27.57
N LEU A 46 38.14 -23.63 27.11
CA LEU A 46 39.22 -22.66 26.98
C LEU A 46 39.04 -21.92 25.65
N ASN A 47 38.69 -20.64 25.71
CA ASN A 47 38.57 -19.80 24.52
C ASN A 47 39.95 -19.30 24.11
N THR A 48 40.46 -19.76 22.97
CA THR A 48 41.70 -19.25 22.38
C THR A 48 41.43 -17.90 21.69
N CYS A 49 41.71 -16.80 22.39
CA CYS A 49 41.68 -15.47 21.77
C CYS A 49 42.89 -15.30 20.84
N SER A 50 42.67 -15.44 19.52
CA SER A 50 43.66 -15.07 18.50
C SER A 50 43.39 -13.65 17.99
N LEU A 51 44.43 -12.83 18.00
CA LEU A 51 44.38 -11.38 17.77
C LEU A 51 44.03 -11.01 16.33
N THR A 52 43.31 -9.90 16.18
CA THR A 52 43.19 -9.15 14.93
C THR A 52 44.54 -8.62 14.45
N SER A 53 44.84 -8.75 13.17
CA SER A 53 45.87 -7.97 12.47
C SER A 53 45.43 -7.70 11.03
N CYS A 54 45.62 -6.47 10.55
CA CYS A 54 45.15 -5.98 9.25
C CYS A 54 46.31 -5.39 8.45
N VAL A 55 46.61 -5.91 7.24
CA VAL A 55 47.46 -5.28 6.19
C VAL A 55 46.91 -5.67 4.81
N ARG A 56 47.27 -4.90 3.75
CA ARG A 56 46.67 -4.84 2.41
C ARG A 56 47.72 -4.96 1.28
N ASP A 57 47.40 -5.32 0.03
CA ASP A 57 46.20 -5.96 -0.55
C ASP A 57 46.58 -7.33 -1.19
N THR A 58 47.07 -7.52 -2.44
CA THR A 58 47.14 -6.68 -3.66
C THR A 58 47.15 -7.56 -4.93
N SER A 59 46.01 -7.62 -5.65
CA SER A 59 45.83 -8.11 -7.04
C SER A 59 46.05 -9.61 -7.39
N PRO A 60 45.39 -10.13 -8.46
CA PRO A 60 45.34 -11.56 -8.78
C PRO A 60 46.16 -11.98 -10.02
N GLY A 61 46.44 -13.29 -10.14
CA GLY A 61 46.93 -13.93 -11.36
C GLY A 61 46.24 -15.28 -11.59
N LEU A 62 45.85 -15.59 -12.82
CA LEU A 62 45.24 -16.87 -13.18
C LEU A 62 46.31 -17.97 -13.32
N SER A 63 46.02 -19.15 -12.79
CA SER A 63 46.29 -20.41 -13.48
C SER A 63 45.31 -21.47 -12.98
N GLU A 64 44.63 -22.16 -13.89
CA GLU A 64 44.03 -23.46 -13.61
C GLU A 64 45.05 -24.58 -13.89
N GLU A 65 44.56 -25.82 -13.79
CA GLU A 65 45.22 -27.08 -14.20
C GLU A 65 46.50 -27.51 -13.45
N GLY A 66 46.31 -28.52 -12.58
CA GLY A 66 46.84 -29.84 -12.97
C GLY A 66 47.91 -30.48 -12.09
N SER A 67 47.50 -31.58 -11.42
CA SER A 67 48.34 -32.74 -11.09
C SER A 67 49.45 -32.61 -10.03
N PHE A 68 49.20 -33.26 -8.89
CA PHE A 68 50.20 -33.84 -7.98
C PHE A 68 49.84 -35.31 -7.71
N PRO A 69 50.76 -36.18 -7.25
CA PRO A 69 52.23 -36.04 -7.19
C PRO A 69 53.00 -37.24 -7.78
N VAL A 70 54.27 -37.03 -8.13
CA VAL A 70 55.28 -38.10 -8.18
C VAL A 70 56.51 -37.65 -7.40
N SER A 71 56.83 -38.32 -6.30
CA SER A 71 58.15 -38.25 -5.65
C SER A 71 58.39 -39.44 -4.71
N PRO A 72 59.34 -40.34 -5.01
CA PRO A 72 59.72 -41.41 -4.09
C PRO A 72 60.89 -40.98 -3.19
N ARG A 73 60.75 -41.16 -1.87
CA ARG A 73 61.90 -41.21 -0.95
C ARG A 73 61.76 -42.30 0.10
N GLN A 74 62.83 -43.07 0.26
CA GLN A 74 62.96 -44.20 1.18
C GLN A 74 63.38 -43.70 2.57
N ILE A 75 62.85 -44.30 3.65
CA ILE A 75 63.52 -44.36 4.96
C ILE A 75 63.24 -45.73 5.62
N SER A 76 64.27 -46.31 6.23
CA SER A 76 64.28 -47.42 7.21
C SER A 76 63.76 -48.82 6.84
N SER A 77 64.57 -49.82 7.23
CA SER A 77 64.29 -51.27 7.22
C SER A 77 63.37 -51.69 8.37
N PRO A 78 63.04 -52.99 8.49
CA PRO A 78 63.81 -53.77 9.46
C PRO A 78 64.42 -55.08 8.93
N VAL A 79 65.62 -55.34 9.46
CA VAL A 79 66.28 -56.64 9.71
C VAL A 79 65.55 -57.90 9.22
N SER A 80 66.08 -58.52 8.16
CA SER A 80 65.94 -59.96 7.94
C SER A 80 67.12 -60.66 8.60
N ILE A 81 66.86 -61.64 9.48
CA ILE A 81 67.92 -62.43 10.12
C ILE A 81 68.28 -63.59 9.19
N ARG A 82 69.54 -63.62 8.75
CA ARG A 82 70.12 -64.76 8.01
C ARG A 82 70.06 -66.02 8.86
N ALA A 83 69.59 -67.11 8.28
CA ALA A 83 70.08 -68.44 8.63
C ALA A 83 71.35 -68.66 7.81
N GLU A 84 72.52 -68.45 8.41
CA GLU A 84 73.77 -68.98 7.85
C GLU A 84 73.84 -70.47 8.22
N GLU A 85 74.12 -71.32 7.24
CA GLU A 85 74.65 -72.66 7.49
C GLU A 85 76.13 -72.50 7.82
N ASP A 86 76.55 -72.83 9.04
CA ASP A 86 77.98 -72.86 9.39
C ASP A 86 78.30 -74.11 10.23
N GLU A 87 78.88 -75.12 9.58
CA GLU A 87 79.42 -76.30 10.26
C GLU A 87 80.74 -75.95 10.95
N GLN A 88 80.76 -75.87 12.29
CA GLN A 88 81.93 -76.37 13.01
C GLN A 88 81.75 -76.73 14.51
N LYS A 89 82.07 -78.00 14.79
CA LYS A 89 83.07 -78.42 15.78
C LYS A 89 82.82 -78.09 17.27
N VAL A 90 82.17 -79.04 17.95
CA VAL A 90 82.46 -79.33 19.37
C VAL A 90 83.33 -80.59 19.47
N THR A 91 84.65 -80.41 19.52
CA THR A 91 85.58 -81.47 19.88
C THR A 91 85.67 -81.59 21.40
N SER A 92 85.08 -82.63 21.98
CA SER A 92 85.34 -83.05 23.37
C SER A 92 85.62 -84.55 23.42
N SER A 93 86.91 -84.89 23.39
CA SER A 93 87.39 -86.27 23.46
C SER A 93 87.10 -86.89 24.84
N LEU A 94 86.79 -88.19 24.88
CA LEU A 94 87.67 -89.23 25.47
C LEU A 94 86.97 -90.60 25.49
N LEU A 95 87.68 -91.61 24.98
CA LEU A 95 87.68 -93.02 25.41
C LEU A 95 86.34 -93.72 25.72
N ASN A 96 85.88 -94.55 24.78
CA ASN A 96 86.10 -95.99 24.96
C ASN A 96 85.92 -96.79 23.66
N VAL A 97 86.99 -97.45 23.22
CA VAL A 97 86.87 -98.68 22.43
C VAL A 97 86.51 -99.78 23.43
N SER A 98 85.33 -100.36 23.29
CA SER A 98 84.91 -101.54 24.06
C SER A 98 84.52 -102.66 23.10
N SER A 99 84.77 -103.89 23.50
CA SER A 99 84.55 -105.11 22.72
C SER A 99 83.12 -105.26 22.19
N PRO A 100 82.87 -106.15 21.19
CA PRO A 100 81.54 -106.71 21.00
C PRO A 100 80.98 -107.18 22.36
N PRO A 101 79.66 -107.02 22.62
CA PRO A 101 79.10 -107.20 23.94
C PRO A 101 79.42 -108.60 24.45
N ALA A 102 80.30 -108.68 25.44
CA ALA A 102 80.57 -109.92 26.13
C ALA A 102 79.24 -110.42 26.69
N MET A 103 78.75 -111.56 26.19
CA MET A 103 77.53 -112.17 26.69
C MET A 103 77.81 -112.75 28.08
N SER A 104 77.86 -111.85 29.06
CA SER A 104 77.68 -112.18 30.46
C SER A 104 76.29 -112.78 30.56
N VAL A 105 76.22 -114.12 30.61
CA VAL A 105 74.98 -114.86 30.67
C VAL A 105 74.37 -114.65 32.05
N LEU A 106 73.71 -113.50 32.19
CA LEU A 106 72.88 -113.17 33.35
C LEU A 106 71.93 -114.34 33.59
N SER A 107 71.85 -114.79 34.85
CA SER A 107 70.98 -115.91 35.21
C SER A 107 69.55 -115.66 34.70
N PRO A 108 68.75 -116.70 34.37
CA PRO A 108 67.41 -116.52 33.82
C PRO A 108 66.53 -115.55 34.65
N ARG A 109 66.71 -115.53 35.97
CA ARG A 109 66.09 -114.59 36.91
C ARG A 109 66.55 -113.14 36.74
N ALA A 110 67.84 -112.91 36.50
CA ALA A 110 68.38 -111.57 36.24
C ALA A 110 67.94 -111.04 34.86
N THR A 111 67.90 -111.88 33.84
CA THR A 111 67.37 -111.54 32.50
C THR A 111 65.87 -111.23 32.55
N GLN A 112 65.09 -112.03 33.29
CA GLN A 112 63.67 -111.74 33.56
C GLN A 112 63.49 -110.39 34.29
N MET A 113 64.29 -110.13 35.33
CA MET A 113 64.24 -108.88 36.10
C MET A 113 64.59 -107.66 35.24
N ALA A 114 65.61 -107.76 34.38
CA ALA A 114 65.96 -106.70 33.42
C ALA A 114 64.81 -106.43 32.43
N GLY A 115 64.15 -107.47 31.92
CA GLY A 115 62.95 -107.33 31.10
C GLY A 115 61.81 -106.61 31.82
N CYS A 116 61.55 -106.94 33.09
CA CYS A 116 60.57 -106.23 33.92
C CYS A 116 60.92 -104.76 34.12
N ILE A 117 62.20 -104.43 34.39
CA ILE A 117 62.67 -103.04 34.55
C ILE A 117 62.45 -102.25 33.25
N LEU A 118 62.86 -102.79 32.10
CA LEU A 118 62.67 -102.12 30.80
C LEU A 118 61.18 -101.89 30.46
N MET A 119 60.31 -102.85 30.78
CA MET A 119 58.85 -102.69 30.59
C MET A 119 58.26 -101.64 31.54
N CYS A 120 58.73 -101.57 32.78
CA CYS A 120 58.36 -100.50 33.72
C CYS A 120 58.85 -99.13 33.22
N GLU A 121 60.12 -99.00 32.84
CA GLU A 121 60.67 -97.77 32.25
C GLU A 121 59.89 -97.31 31.02
N HIS A 122 59.60 -98.21 30.07
CA HIS A 122 58.83 -97.88 28.88
C HIS A 122 57.42 -97.39 29.24
N LYS A 123 56.76 -98.04 30.21
CA LYS A 123 55.45 -97.61 30.75
C LYS A 123 55.51 -96.25 31.44
N HIS A 124 56.58 -95.93 32.16
CA HIS A 124 56.78 -94.60 32.77
C HIS A 124 57.11 -93.52 31.72
N LYS A 125 57.97 -93.81 30.74
CA LYS A 125 58.31 -92.91 29.62
C LYS A 125 57.08 -92.60 28.76
N ALA A 126 56.27 -93.62 28.45
CA ALA A 126 55.01 -93.43 27.71
C ALA A 126 53.99 -92.58 28.50
N ARG A 127 53.85 -92.80 29.81
CA ARG A 127 52.99 -91.99 30.68
C ARG A 127 53.44 -90.52 30.74
N ALA A 128 54.73 -90.28 30.98
CA ALA A 128 55.29 -88.93 31.02
C ALA A 128 55.12 -88.19 29.67
N LYS A 129 55.32 -88.89 28.54
CA LYS A 129 55.05 -88.33 27.21
C LYS A 129 53.58 -87.97 27.01
N ALA A 130 52.65 -88.88 27.37
CA ALA A 130 51.22 -88.63 27.25
C ALA A 130 50.73 -87.46 28.13
N GLU A 131 51.25 -87.36 29.37
CA GLU A 131 50.94 -86.25 30.26
C GLU A 131 51.51 -84.91 29.75
N LEU A 132 52.73 -84.91 29.20
CA LEU A 132 53.31 -83.72 28.57
C LEU A 132 52.49 -83.29 27.34
N SER A 133 52.10 -84.24 26.46
CA SER A 133 51.25 -83.94 25.31
C SER A 133 49.89 -83.36 25.73
N LEU A 134 49.26 -83.89 26.79
CA LEU A 134 48.00 -83.34 27.31
C LEU A 134 48.17 -81.91 27.85
N ARG A 135 49.27 -81.61 28.55
CA ARG A 135 49.58 -80.25 29.04
C ARG A 135 49.84 -79.27 27.89
N LEU A 136 50.57 -79.70 26.85
CA LEU A 136 50.79 -78.90 25.64
C LEU A 136 49.48 -78.60 24.91
N GLU A 137 48.64 -79.61 24.69
CA GLU A 137 47.33 -79.42 24.03
C GLU A 137 46.41 -78.49 24.83
N GLN A 138 46.43 -78.56 26.17
CA GLN A 138 45.73 -77.62 27.04
C GLN A 138 46.28 -76.19 26.92
N GLN A 139 47.60 -76.02 26.86
CA GLN A 139 48.25 -74.72 26.69
C GLN A 139 47.95 -74.12 25.30
N GLU A 140 48.03 -74.92 24.23
CA GLU A 140 47.66 -74.53 22.86
C GLU A 140 46.19 -74.09 22.79
N ARG A 141 45.27 -74.86 23.40
CA ARG A 141 43.85 -74.48 23.48
C ARG A 141 43.64 -73.16 24.23
N LEU A 142 44.34 -72.92 25.34
CA LEU A 142 44.28 -71.65 26.07
C LEU A 142 44.82 -70.48 25.24
N VAL A 143 46.00 -70.61 24.64
CA VAL A 143 46.60 -69.58 23.77
C VAL A 143 45.71 -69.27 22.58
N ALA A 144 45.10 -70.29 21.95
CA ALA A 144 44.15 -70.10 20.85
C ALA A 144 42.91 -69.32 21.29
N THR A 145 42.34 -69.61 22.48
CA THR A 145 41.19 -68.83 23.00
C THR A 145 41.55 -67.38 23.31
N VAL A 146 42.71 -67.12 23.93
CA VAL A 146 43.17 -65.76 24.23
C VAL A 146 43.41 -64.97 22.94
N SER A 147 44.16 -65.53 21.99
CA SER A 147 44.46 -64.91 20.70
C SER A 147 43.18 -64.64 19.88
N SER A 148 42.20 -65.55 19.91
CA SER A 148 40.90 -65.35 19.28
C SER A 148 40.17 -64.15 19.90
N CYS A 149 40.05 -64.09 21.23
CA CYS A 149 39.41 -62.98 21.94
C CYS A 149 40.12 -61.64 21.70
N GLU A 150 41.46 -61.60 21.76
CA GLU A 150 42.24 -60.39 21.48
C GLU A 150 42.03 -59.90 20.04
N SER A 151 42.02 -60.81 19.06
CA SER A 151 41.74 -60.46 17.66
C SER A 151 40.33 -59.92 17.44
N GLU A 152 39.36 -60.35 18.26
CA GLU A 152 37.98 -59.85 18.21
C GLU A 152 37.86 -58.46 18.85
N GLN A 153 38.53 -58.22 19.98
CA GLN A 153 38.56 -56.89 20.59
C GLN A 153 39.23 -55.85 19.67
N LEU A 154 40.30 -56.24 18.96
CA LEU A 154 40.95 -55.37 17.98
C LEU A 154 39.99 -55.00 16.83
N LYS A 155 39.32 -55.99 16.21
CA LYS A 155 38.34 -55.75 15.14
C LYS A 155 37.20 -54.82 15.59
N ARG A 156 36.63 -55.07 16.77
CA ARG A 156 35.57 -54.22 17.36
C ARG A 156 36.05 -52.77 17.60
N PHE A 157 37.33 -52.58 17.93
CA PHE A 157 37.93 -51.25 18.06
C PHE A 157 38.17 -50.58 16.70
N GLU A 158 38.63 -51.32 15.69
CA GLU A 158 38.79 -50.85 14.32
C GLU A 158 37.44 -50.42 13.72
N GLU A 159 36.40 -51.27 13.83
CA GLU A 159 35.02 -50.97 13.43
C GLU A 159 34.48 -49.70 14.11
N LEU A 160 34.68 -49.54 15.42
CA LEU A 160 34.28 -48.35 16.17
C LEU A 160 34.97 -47.08 15.66
N MET A 161 36.26 -47.17 15.34
CA MET A 161 37.05 -46.06 14.82
C MET A 161 36.62 -45.69 13.38
N GLU A 162 36.34 -46.67 12.51
CA GLU A 162 35.79 -46.39 11.18
C GLU A 162 34.38 -45.78 11.25
N LEU A 163 33.50 -46.30 12.12
CA LEU A 163 32.13 -45.77 12.29
C LEU A 163 32.17 -44.33 12.77
N LYS A 164 33.04 -44.01 13.74
CA LYS A 164 33.28 -42.64 14.19
C LYS A 164 33.78 -41.76 13.03
N GLN A 165 34.75 -42.22 12.25
CA GLN A 165 35.29 -41.46 11.11
C GLN A 165 34.20 -41.19 10.05
N ARG A 166 33.37 -42.18 9.74
CA ARG A 166 32.22 -42.04 8.82
C ARG A 166 31.18 -41.04 9.36
N GLN A 167 30.93 -41.05 10.66
CA GLN A 167 30.05 -40.07 11.32
C GLN A 167 30.62 -38.64 11.26
N GLU A 168 31.92 -38.47 11.51
CA GLU A 168 32.60 -37.17 11.40
C GLU A 168 32.57 -36.64 9.96
N TYR A 169 32.82 -37.49 8.95
CA TYR A 169 32.68 -37.11 7.54
C TYR A 169 31.24 -36.77 7.13
N GLN A 170 30.24 -37.51 7.62
CA GLN A 170 28.84 -37.18 7.33
C GLN A 170 28.45 -35.86 7.98
N SER A 171 28.75 -35.66 9.27
CA SER A 171 28.48 -34.40 9.96
C SER A 171 29.18 -33.20 9.32
N MET A 172 30.35 -33.39 8.71
CA MET A 172 31.05 -32.34 7.95
C MET A 172 30.35 -32.01 6.63
N ARG A 173 29.86 -33.03 5.89
CA ARG A 173 29.03 -32.83 4.69
C ARG A 173 27.73 -32.12 5.03
N ASP A 174 27.01 -32.59 6.05
CA ASP A 174 25.71 -32.03 6.46
C ASP A 174 25.83 -30.55 6.86
N MET A 175 26.91 -30.16 7.55
CA MET A 175 27.18 -28.75 7.85
C MET A 175 27.52 -27.92 6.61
N MET A 176 28.34 -28.45 5.69
CA MET A 176 28.72 -27.76 4.46
C MET A 176 27.52 -27.56 3.51
N GLU A 177 26.69 -28.58 3.34
CA GLU A 177 25.45 -28.49 2.57
C GLU A 177 24.48 -27.49 3.20
N LYS A 178 24.32 -27.52 4.53
CA LYS A 178 23.48 -26.55 5.26
C LYS A 178 24.00 -25.12 5.13
N GLU A 179 25.31 -24.87 5.27
CA GLU A 179 25.88 -23.54 5.11
C GLU A 179 25.77 -23.02 3.66
N THR A 180 25.93 -23.91 2.69
CA THR A 180 25.69 -23.62 1.27
C THR A 180 24.23 -23.23 1.03
N GLN A 181 23.28 -24.01 1.56
CA GLN A 181 21.84 -23.75 1.40
C GLN A 181 21.39 -22.48 2.15
N GLU A 182 21.93 -22.22 3.35
CA GLU A 182 21.66 -20.97 4.07
C GLU A 182 22.25 -19.75 3.36
N SER A 183 23.47 -19.83 2.82
CA SER A 183 24.08 -18.71 2.09
C SER A 183 23.40 -18.43 0.75
N LEU A 184 22.99 -19.47 0.00
CA LEU A 184 22.13 -19.36 -1.18
C LEU A 184 20.78 -18.71 -0.83
N GLY A 185 20.11 -19.16 0.24
CA GLY A 185 18.84 -18.57 0.70
C GLY A 185 18.95 -17.11 1.12
N ARG A 186 20.04 -16.73 1.80
CA ARG A 186 20.35 -15.32 2.14
C ARG A 186 20.58 -14.48 0.88
N GLN A 187 21.32 -15.01 -0.09
CA GLN A 187 21.58 -14.33 -1.37
C GLN A 187 20.29 -14.16 -2.19
N GLU A 188 19.43 -15.18 -2.24
CA GLU A 188 18.14 -15.13 -2.92
C GLU A 188 17.18 -14.13 -2.28
N LYS A 189 17.10 -14.10 -0.94
CA LYS A 189 16.33 -13.08 -0.23
C LYS A 189 16.78 -11.67 -0.62
N MET A 190 18.08 -11.41 -0.65
CA MET A 190 18.62 -10.12 -1.13
C MET A 190 18.22 -9.84 -2.59
N ARG A 191 18.30 -10.84 -3.49
CA ARG A 191 17.88 -10.70 -4.89
C ARG A 191 16.40 -10.33 -5.02
N GLU A 192 15.49 -10.95 -4.26
CA GLU A 192 14.06 -10.57 -4.31
C GLU A 192 13.77 -9.26 -3.58
N GLU A 193 14.48 -8.91 -2.50
CA GLU A 193 14.39 -7.56 -1.92
C GLU A 193 14.79 -6.47 -2.92
N HIS A 194 15.86 -6.67 -3.71
CA HIS A 194 16.22 -5.73 -4.77
C HIS A 194 15.15 -5.66 -5.88
N ARG A 195 14.59 -6.81 -6.31
CA ARG A 195 13.46 -6.83 -7.26
C ARG A 195 12.23 -6.12 -6.70
N HIS A 196 11.91 -6.29 -5.42
CA HIS A 196 10.78 -5.63 -4.76
C HIS A 196 10.97 -4.11 -4.66
N ARG A 197 12.15 -3.65 -4.23
CA ARG A 197 12.51 -2.22 -4.23
C ARG A 197 12.42 -1.62 -5.64
N MET A 198 12.87 -2.34 -6.67
CA MET A 198 12.76 -1.93 -8.07
C MET A 198 11.30 -1.86 -8.56
N LYS A 199 10.45 -2.82 -8.17
CA LYS A 199 8.99 -2.80 -8.44
C LYS A 199 8.34 -1.54 -7.84
N ILE A 200 8.65 -1.19 -6.59
CA ILE A 200 8.14 0.02 -5.92
C ILE A 200 8.59 1.30 -6.63
N LEU A 201 9.87 1.41 -7.00
CA LEU A 201 10.40 2.60 -7.69
C LEU A 201 9.73 2.80 -9.07
N ASN A 202 9.51 1.73 -9.82
CA ASN A 202 8.81 1.79 -11.11
C ASN A 202 7.32 2.17 -10.98
N LEU A 203 6.65 1.80 -9.89
CA LEU A 203 5.28 2.24 -9.61
C LEU A 203 5.25 3.75 -9.30
N ARG A 204 6.09 4.20 -8.35
CA ARG A 204 6.18 5.62 -7.98
C ARG A 204 6.53 6.54 -9.15
N LEU A 205 7.41 6.09 -10.06
CA LEU A 205 7.76 6.85 -11.25
C LEU A 205 6.55 7.06 -12.18
N ARG A 206 5.72 6.00 -12.37
CA ARG A 206 4.49 6.08 -13.18
C ARG A 206 3.41 6.91 -12.50
N GLU A 207 3.28 6.81 -11.18
CA GLU A 207 2.35 7.63 -10.38
C GLU A 207 2.70 9.12 -10.48
N ALA A 208 3.98 9.47 -10.35
CA ALA A 208 4.49 10.84 -10.51
C ALA A 208 4.31 11.37 -11.94
N GLU A 209 4.53 10.53 -12.96
CA GLU A 209 4.25 10.92 -14.35
C GLU A 209 2.76 11.14 -14.60
N GLN A 210 1.88 10.29 -14.05
CA GLN A 210 0.43 10.50 -14.10
C GLN A 210 -0.04 11.70 -13.29
N GLN A 211 0.65 12.10 -12.22
CA GLN A 211 0.41 13.38 -11.52
C GLN A 211 0.78 14.56 -12.42
N ARG A 212 2.03 14.58 -12.94
CA ARG A 212 2.51 15.61 -13.88
C ARG A 212 1.59 15.79 -15.09
N LEU A 213 1.09 14.71 -15.68
CA LEU A 213 0.16 14.77 -16.82
C LEU A 213 -1.20 15.36 -16.44
N ARG A 214 -1.73 15.06 -15.25
CA ARG A 214 -2.98 15.67 -14.74
C ARG A 214 -2.79 17.14 -14.41
N GLU A 215 -1.66 17.51 -13.81
CA GLU A 215 -1.32 18.90 -13.51
C GLU A 215 -1.13 19.73 -14.78
N ALA A 216 -0.45 19.19 -15.80
CA ALA A 216 -0.28 19.82 -17.10
C ALA A 216 -1.61 19.99 -17.86
N GLU A 217 -2.52 19.01 -17.78
CA GLU A 217 -3.85 19.13 -18.39
C GLU A 217 -4.74 20.14 -17.64
N LEU A 218 -4.70 20.19 -16.31
CA LEU A 218 -5.40 21.21 -15.52
C LEU A 218 -4.83 22.62 -15.78
N GLU A 219 -3.52 22.75 -15.97
CA GLU A 219 -2.89 24.01 -16.38
C GLU A 219 -3.31 24.40 -17.80
N ARG A 220 -3.32 23.46 -18.74
CA ARG A 220 -3.83 23.68 -20.11
C ARG A 220 -5.29 24.15 -20.08
N GLN A 221 -6.13 23.59 -19.21
CA GLN A 221 -7.52 24.01 -19.00
C GLN A 221 -7.60 25.43 -18.45
N ARG A 222 -6.89 25.76 -17.34
CA ARG A 222 -6.81 27.13 -16.79
C ARG A 222 -6.43 28.17 -17.85
N GLN A 223 -5.48 27.85 -18.72
CA GLN A 223 -5.04 28.74 -19.81
C GLN A 223 -6.07 28.86 -20.94
N VAL A 224 -6.84 27.81 -21.24
CA VAL A 224 -7.95 27.88 -22.22
C VAL A 224 -9.08 28.74 -21.65
N GLU A 225 -9.51 28.48 -20.42
CA GLU A 225 -10.51 29.28 -19.69
C GLU A 225 -10.06 30.75 -19.53
N GLY A 226 -8.76 30.99 -19.36
CA GLY A 226 -8.16 32.32 -19.33
C GLY A 226 -8.26 33.05 -20.68
N ARG A 227 -7.93 32.36 -21.78
CA ARG A 227 -8.13 32.89 -23.15
C ARG A 227 -9.60 33.08 -23.51
N GLU A 228 -10.51 32.30 -22.93
CA GLU A 228 -11.96 32.43 -23.14
C GLU A 228 -12.52 33.63 -22.37
N ARG A 229 -12.15 33.81 -21.10
CA ARG A 229 -12.46 35.02 -20.32
C ARG A 229 -11.94 36.29 -20.99
N HIS A 230 -10.68 36.32 -21.45
CA HIS A 230 -10.14 37.49 -22.15
C HIS A 230 -10.93 37.82 -23.43
N ARG A 231 -11.29 36.82 -24.25
CA ARG A 231 -12.14 37.02 -25.43
C ARG A 231 -13.55 37.52 -25.08
N ALA A 232 -14.13 37.04 -23.98
CA ALA A 232 -15.42 37.52 -23.49
C ALA A 232 -15.35 38.99 -23.02
N ILE A 233 -14.33 39.37 -22.24
CA ILE A 233 -14.14 40.76 -21.78
C ILE A 233 -13.91 41.70 -22.98
N ASN A 234 -13.14 41.30 -24.00
CA ASN A 234 -12.94 42.12 -25.19
C ASN A 234 -14.26 42.33 -25.97
N ALA A 235 -15.08 41.28 -26.12
CA ALA A 235 -16.42 41.41 -26.73
C ALA A 235 -17.37 42.30 -25.89
N ILE A 236 -17.26 42.24 -24.55
CA ILE A 236 -17.97 43.16 -23.65
C ILE A 236 -17.47 44.60 -23.84
N GLN A 237 -16.16 44.83 -23.99
CA GLN A 237 -15.59 46.15 -24.25
C GLN A 237 -16.13 46.74 -25.56
N GLU A 238 -16.17 45.95 -26.63
CA GLU A 238 -16.77 46.35 -27.91
C GLU A 238 -18.26 46.73 -27.76
N GLU A 239 -19.07 45.93 -27.06
CA GLU A 239 -20.49 46.24 -26.85
C GLU A 239 -20.70 47.47 -25.95
N VAL A 240 -19.94 47.62 -24.87
CA VAL A 240 -20.03 48.78 -23.96
C VAL A 240 -19.62 50.08 -24.69
N LEU A 241 -18.64 50.03 -25.59
CA LEU A 241 -18.28 51.17 -26.46
C LEU A 241 -19.36 51.49 -27.50
N GLN A 242 -20.04 50.49 -28.06
CA GLN A 242 -21.19 50.70 -28.97
C GLN A 242 -22.38 51.31 -28.22
N LEU A 243 -22.68 50.82 -27.02
CA LEU A 243 -23.77 51.34 -26.18
C LEU A 243 -23.49 52.78 -25.70
N ASN A 244 -22.24 53.12 -25.37
CA ASN A 244 -21.86 54.50 -25.04
C ASN A 244 -22.12 55.47 -26.21
N GLN A 245 -21.84 55.06 -27.46
CA GLN A 245 -22.17 55.87 -28.64
C GLN A 245 -23.67 56.17 -28.78
N LEU A 246 -24.56 55.30 -28.26
CA LEU A 246 -26.01 55.54 -28.23
C LEU A 246 -26.45 56.55 -27.15
N LEU A 247 -25.60 56.88 -26.18
CA LEU A 247 -25.86 57.90 -25.15
C LEU A 247 -25.54 59.32 -25.63
N GLN A 248 -24.69 59.45 -26.65
CA GLN A 248 -24.23 60.73 -27.15
C GLN A 248 -25.36 61.52 -27.84
N PRO A 249 -25.43 62.86 -27.70
CA PRO A 249 -26.55 63.63 -28.24
C PRO A 249 -26.53 63.62 -29.76
N ARG A 250 -27.62 63.17 -30.39
CA ARG A 250 -27.69 63.00 -31.84
C ARG A 250 -27.85 64.39 -32.51
N PRO A 251 -26.94 64.83 -33.39
CA PRO A 251 -26.85 66.25 -33.78
C PRO A 251 -27.90 66.73 -34.81
N SER A 252 -29.03 66.03 -34.97
CA SER A 252 -29.93 66.20 -36.13
C SER A 252 -31.43 66.32 -35.81
N THR A 253 -31.81 66.56 -34.54
CA THR A 253 -33.20 66.90 -34.16
C THR A 253 -33.26 68.25 -33.46
N GLN A 254 -33.30 69.32 -34.26
CA GLN A 254 -33.65 70.66 -33.79
C GLN A 254 -35.15 70.71 -33.46
N THR A 255 -35.51 70.45 -32.19
CA THR A 255 -36.82 70.84 -31.61
C THR A 255 -36.74 70.79 -30.07
N ASP A 256 -36.30 71.93 -29.52
CA ASP A 256 -36.73 72.48 -28.24
C ASP A 256 -36.61 71.59 -26.98
N SER A 257 -35.39 71.50 -26.44
CA SER A 257 -35.11 71.54 -24.99
C SER A 257 -35.45 70.33 -24.08
N ALA A 258 -34.92 70.42 -22.84
CA ALA A 258 -35.40 69.77 -21.62
C ALA A 258 -35.18 68.26 -21.39
N LEU A 259 -34.15 67.64 -21.98
CA LEU A 259 -33.55 66.42 -21.40
C LEU A 259 -32.03 66.55 -21.33
N ASP A 260 -31.45 66.32 -20.14
CA ASP A 260 -30.01 66.39 -19.92
C ASP A 260 -29.36 65.01 -20.11
N HIS A 261 -28.60 64.86 -21.19
CA HIS A 261 -27.83 63.65 -21.46
C HIS A 261 -26.53 63.57 -20.62
N THR A 262 -26.10 64.65 -19.97
CA THR A 262 -24.82 64.72 -19.24
C THR A 262 -24.67 63.63 -18.17
N PRO A 263 -25.60 63.39 -17.22
CA PRO A 263 -25.45 62.32 -16.22
C PRO A 263 -25.35 60.93 -16.85
N TYR A 264 -26.09 60.68 -17.94
CA TYR A 264 -26.04 59.43 -18.69
C TYR A 264 -24.67 59.21 -19.34
N ILE A 265 -24.14 60.23 -20.03
CA ILE A 265 -22.82 60.18 -20.68
C ILE A 265 -21.71 60.04 -19.63
N THR A 266 -21.76 60.78 -18.53
CA THR A 266 -20.75 60.69 -17.45
C THR A 266 -20.72 59.30 -16.82
N ARG A 267 -21.88 58.68 -16.53
CA ARG A 267 -21.92 57.31 -16.01
C ARG A 267 -21.50 56.29 -17.07
N GLY A 268 -21.91 56.46 -18.34
CA GLY A 268 -21.45 55.62 -19.44
C GLY A 268 -19.93 55.61 -19.59
N ASN A 269 -19.28 56.77 -19.45
CA ASN A 269 -17.83 56.88 -19.47
C ASN A 269 -17.15 56.19 -18.28
N GLN A 270 -17.72 56.28 -17.07
CA GLN A 270 -17.23 55.51 -15.90
C GLN A 270 -17.29 54.00 -16.15
N LEU A 271 -18.37 53.50 -16.77
CA LEU A 271 -18.51 52.08 -17.10
C LEU A 271 -17.51 51.63 -18.19
N CYS A 272 -17.21 52.48 -19.18
CA CYS A 272 -16.13 52.24 -20.14
C CYS A 272 -14.76 52.14 -19.45
N SER A 273 -14.47 53.00 -18.47
CA SER A 273 -13.23 52.90 -17.68
C SER A 273 -13.15 51.59 -16.90
N GLN A 274 -14.21 51.22 -16.16
CA GLN A 274 -14.27 49.98 -15.39
C GLN A 274 -14.04 48.73 -16.24
N VAL A 275 -14.61 48.67 -17.45
CA VAL A 275 -14.35 47.57 -18.39
C VAL A 275 -12.91 47.61 -18.92
N SER A 276 -12.36 48.80 -19.17
CA SER A 276 -10.98 48.94 -19.67
C SER A 276 -9.92 48.64 -18.60
N GLU A 277 -10.24 48.82 -17.31
CA GLU A 277 -9.38 48.45 -16.18
C GLU A 277 -9.24 46.93 -16.00
N VAL A 278 -10.28 46.15 -16.36
CA VAL A 278 -10.27 44.66 -16.28
C VAL A 278 -9.88 43.98 -17.60
N VAL A 279 -9.53 44.74 -18.64
CA VAL A 279 -8.85 44.23 -19.84
C VAL A 279 -7.35 44.20 -19.54
N PRO A 280 -6.72 43.03 -19.33
CA PRO A 280 -5.29 42.96 -19.07
C PRO A 280 -4.51 43.39 -20.31
N ALA A 281 -3.46 44.20 -20.10
CA ALA A 281 -2.52 44.55 -21.15
C ALA A 281 -1.88 43.26 -21.71
N SER A 282 -1.93 43.08 -23.04
CA SER A 282 -1.59 41.81 -23.71
C SER A 282 -0.12 41.35 -23.60
N ALA A 283 0.71 42.04 -22.83
CA ALA A 283 2.14 41.81 -22.69
C ALA A 283 2.51 40.78 -21.60
N ASP A 284 1.82 40.79 -20.46
CA ASP A 284 2.30 40.10 -19.24
C ASP A 284 1.88 38.62 -19.12
N GLY A 285 1.12 38.10 -20.09
CA GLY A 285 0.69 36.70 -20.15
C GLY A 285 -0.30 36.27 -19.05
N GLN A 286 -0.68 37.17 -18.14
CA GLN A 286 -1.69 36.94 -17.12
C GLN A 286 -3.09 36.96 -17.76
N TYR A 287 -3.89 35.95 -17.45
CA TYR A 287 -5.28 35.87 -17.89
C TYR A 287 -6.20 36.53 -16.85
N PRO A 288 -7.29 37.21 -17.28
CA PRO A 288 -8.20 37.87 -16.34
C PRO A 288 -8.91 36.83 -15.47
N SER A 289 -9.18 37.19 -14.22
CA SER A 289 -9.84 36.36 -13.22
C SER A 289 -11.32 36.11 -13.55
N VAL A 290 -12.03 35.35 -12.72
CA VAL A 290 -13.49 35.16 -12.89
C VAL A 290 -14.20 36.42 -12.39
N GLU A 291 -13.63 37.05 -11.37
CA GLU A 291 -14.03 38.30 -10.74
C GLU A 291 -13.96 39.46 -11.74
N ASP A 292 -12.92 39.52 -12.57
CA ASP A 292 -12.74 40.50 -13.66
C ASP A 292 -13.85 40.39 -14.73
N LEU A 293 -14.16 39.17 -15.17
CA LEU A 293 -15.29 38.93 -16.08
C LEU A 293 -16.62 39.35 -15.41
N ASN A 294 -16.81 39.01 -14.14
CA ASN A 294 -17.99 39.40 -13.36
C ASN A 294 -18.08 40.93 -13.14
N VAL A 295 -16.98 41.67 -13.16
CA VAL A 295 -16.98 43.15 -13.21
C VAL A 295 -17.43 43.63 -14.59
N ALA A 296 -16.84 43.11 -15.67
CA ALA A 296 -17.18 43.49 -17.03
C ALA A 296 -18.66 43.22 -17.37
N GLU A 297 -19.17 42.03 -17.02
CA GLU A 297 -20.58 41.67 -17.24
C GLU A 297 -21.56 42.57 -16.48
N ARG A 298 -21.24 42.96 -15.24
CA ARG A 298 -22.05 43.92 -14.47
C ARG A 298 -22.02 45.30 -15.10
N ALA A 299 -20.85 45.80 -15.50
CA ALA A 299 -20.73 47.09 -16.18
C ALA A 299 -21.52 47.13 -17.51
N LEU A 300 -21.55 46.02 -18.25
CA LEU A 300 -22.39 45.86 -19.44
C LEU A 300 -23.89 45.83 -19.12
N GLN A 301 -24.31 45.12 -18.06
CA GLN A 301 -25.70 45.11 -17.63
C GLN A 301 -26.17 46.49 -17.17
N GLU A 302 -25.32 47.24 -16.44
CA GLU A 302 -25.57 48.64 -16.09
C GLU A 302 -25.67 49.51 -17.34
N MET A 303 -24.73 49.43 -18.28
CA MET A 303 -24.76 50.18 -19.55
C MET A 303 -26.04 49.90 -20.36
N ARG A 304 -26.43 48.62 -20.49
CA ARG A 304 -27.70 48.19 -21.13
C ARG A 304 -28.94 48.67 -20.36
N SER A 305 -28.86 48.91 -19.06
CA SER A 305 -29.96 49.53 -18.30
C SER A 305 -30.02 51.03 -18.53
N LEU A 306 -28.87 51.69 -18.59
CA LEU A 306 -28.73 53.13 -18.69
C LEU A 306 -29.13 53.66 -20.08
N VAL A 307 -28.82 52.92 -21.15
CA VAL A 307 -29.34 53.18 -22.51
C VAL A 307 -30.88 53.07 -22.55
N ARG A 308 -31.47 52.07 -21.87
CA ARG A 308 -32.94 51.91 -21.82
C ARG A 308 -33.60 53.05 -21.03
N ASN A 309 -33.09 53.39 -19.86
CA ASN A 309 -33.60 54.49 -19.06
C ASN A 309 -33.59 55.81 -19.85
N LEU A 310 -32.51 56.09 -20.60
CA LEU A 310 -32.45 57.26 -21.48
C LEU A 310 -33.50 57.22 -22.60
N GLN A 311 -33.73 56.06 -23.23
CA GLN A 311 -34.77 55.89 -24.25
C GLN A 311 -36.19 56.03 -23.68
N ASP A 312 -36.43 55.53 -22.47
CA ASP A 312 -37.69 55.67 -21.74
C ASP A 312 -37.93 57.12 -21.29
N GLU A 313 -36.89 57.88 -20.95
CA GLU A 313 -36.99 59.32 -20.66
C GLU A 313 -37.16 60.17 -21.92
N VAL A 314 -36.47 59.85 -23.03
CA VAL A 314 -36.67 60.54 -24.32
C VAL A 314 -38.10 60.33 -24.83
N THR A 315 -38.62 59.11 -24.79
CA THR A 315 -40.01 58.82 -25.22
C THR A 315 -41.03 59.49 -24.29
N GLN A 316 -40.81 59.49 -22.96
CA GLN A 316 -41.63 60.26 -22.04
C GLN A 316 -41.55 61.77 -22.27
N ALA A 317 -40.38 62.33 -22.60
CA ALA A 317 -40.22 63.75 -22.88
C ALA A 317 -40.97 64.17 -24.15
N VAL A 318 -40.96 63.34 -25.20
CA VAL A 318 -41.78 63.54 -26.41
C VAL A 318 -43.27 63.45 -26.07
N GLU A 319 -43.69 62.47 -25.27
CA GLU A 319 -45.07 62.30 -24.83
C GLU A 319 -45.56 63.37 -23.84
N ARG A 320 -44.66 64.05 -23.12
CA ARG A 320 -44.96 65.24 -22.31
C ARG A 320 -45.12 66.47 -23.18
N LYS A 321 -44.15 66.77 -24.05
CA LYS A 321 -44.23 67.89 -25.02
C LYS A 321 -45.46 67.81 -25.90
N ARG A 322 -45.84 66.61 -26.33
CA ARG A 322 -47.08 66.39 -27.09
C ARG A 322 -48.31 66.78 -26.27
N LYS A 323 -48.38 66.41 -24.99
CA LYS A 323 -49.49 66.77 -24.10
C LYS A 323 -49.47 68.25 -23.75
N GLU A 324 -48.30 68.84 -23.55
CA GLU A 324 -48.12 70.29 -23.37
C GLU A 324 -48.55 71.07 -24.62
N GLN A 325 -48.36 70.54 -25.83
CA GLN A 325 -48.88 71.11 -27.09
C GLN A 325 -50.39 70.92 -27.24
N GLU A 326 -50.93 69.73 -26.91
CA GLU A 326 -52.38 69.46 -26.90
C GLU A 326 -53.09 70.33 -25.83
N GLU A 327 -52.48 70.55 -24.67
CA GLU A 327 -52.94 71.45 -23.59
C GLU A 327 -52.79 72.93 -23.96
N GLU A 328 -51.69 73.37 -24.60
CA GLU A 328 -51.57 74.73 -25.14
C GLU A 328 -52.60 75.02 -26.24
N GLU A 329 -52.93 74.03 -27.08
CA GLU A 329 -54.02 74.15 -28.04
C GLU A 329 -55.39 74.22 -27.35
N GLU A 330 -55.63 73.45 -26.29
CA GLU A 330 -56.85 73.59 -25.47
C GLU A 330 -56.91 74.94 -24.74
N GLU A 331 -55.81 75.46 -24.20
CA GLU A 331 -55.79 76.79 -23.56
C GLU A 331 -56.00 77.91 -24.59
N LYS A 332 -55.44 77.81 -25.80
CA LYS A 332 -55.73 78.77 -26.89
C LYS A 332 -57.21 78.72 -27.28
N LYS A 333 -57.79 77.53 -27.48
CA LYS A 333 -59.22 77.35 -27.75
C LYS A 333 -60.09 77.90 -26.61
N ARG A 334 -59.73 77.64 -25.34
CA ARG A 334 -60.43 78.20 -24.17
C ARG A 334 -60.26 79.72 -24.04
N HIS A 335 -59.14 80.29 -24.47
CA HIS A 335 -58.92 81.74 -24.47
C HIS A 335 -59.69 82.44 -25.60
N GLU A 336 -59.90 81.76 -26.73
CA GLU A 336 -60.82 82.17 -27.79
C GLU A 336 -62.29 82.02 -27.35
N GLU A 337 -62.68 80.91 -26.71
CA GLU A 337 -63.99 80.73 -26.07
C GLU A 337 -64.26 81.78 -25.00
N LEU A 338 -63.26 82.17 -24.19
CA LEU A 338 -63.39 83.23 -23.19
C LEU A 338 -63.56 84.62 -23.81
N LYS A 339 -63.00 84.86 -25.01
CA LYS A 339 -63.28 86.08 -25.80
C LYS A 339 -64.68 86.06 -26.40
N ALA A 340 -65.11 84.93 -26.95
CA ALA A 340 -66.49 84.75 -27.42
C ALA A 340 -67.49 84.94 -26.27
N GLN A 341 -67.19 84.41 -25.07
CA GLN A 341 -67.99 84.63 -23.86
C GLN A 341 -67.92 86.09 -23.37
N GLN A 342 -66.88 86.87 -23.65
CA GLN A 342 -66.87 88.31 -23.36
C GLN A 342 -67.77 89.11 -24.30
N GLU A 343 -67.90 88.73 -25.57
CA GLU A 343 -68.91 89.33 -26.47
C GLU A 343 -70.32 88.86 -26.10
N GLU A 344 -70.51 87.58 -25.79
CA GLU A 344 -71.82 87.02 -25.42
C GLU A 344 -72.29 87.51 -24.03
N GLN A 345 -71.39 87.92 -23.12
CA GLN A 345 -71.74 88.53 -21.82
C GLN A 345 -72.40 89.92 -21.91
N GLN A 346 -72.51 90.55 -23.09
CA GLN A 346 -73.48 91.64 -23.27
C GLN A 346 -74.95 91.16 -23.40
N LYS A 347 -75.21 89.85 -23.42
CA LYS A 347 -76.55 89.27 -23.37
C LYS A 347 -76.72 88.22 -22.26
N ASN A 348 -77.77 88.43 -21.47
CA ASN A 348 -78.41 87.46 -20.57
C ASN A 348 -77.58 86.98 -19.36
N ALA A 349 -77.68 87.73 -18.26
CA ALA A 349 -77.55 87.14 -16.94
C ALA A 349 -78.82 86.32 -16.59
N ALA A 350 -78.70 84.99 -16.41
CA ALA A 350 -79.51 84.18 -15.48
C ALA A 350 -79.17 82.67 -15.51
N ARG A 351 -79.06 82.04 -14.32
CA ARG A 351 -79.07 80.56 -14.06
C ARG A 351 -77.85 79.77 -14.56
N SER A 352 -77.41 78.65 -13.93
CA SER A 352 -77.73 78.06 -12.62
C SER A 352 -76.55 77.19 -12.11
N ALA A 353 -76.52 76.94 -10.79
CA ALA A 353 -75.45 76.32 -10.00
C ALA A 353 -75.17 74.80 -10.19
N LYS A 354 -74.07 74.36 -9.53
CA LYS A 354 -73.65 72.97 -9.14
C LYS A 354 -73.00 72.07 -10.21
N GLU A 355 -72.04 71.16 -9.90
CA GLU A 355 -71.14 70.98 -8.73
C GLU A 355 -69.91 70.07 -9.07
N LYS A 356 -68.98 69.91 -8.11
CA LYS A 356 -67.60 69.37 -8.23
C LYS A 356 -67.47 67.84 -8.30
N ALA A 357 -66.58 67.39 -9.20
CA ALA A 357 -65.38 66.55 -9.02
C ALA A 357 -65.29 65.31 -8.07
N ARG A 358 -64.53 64.31 -8.58
CA ARG A 358 -63.56 63.39 -7.91
C ARG A 358 -64.02 62.27 -6.93
N LYS A 359 -63.65 61.04 -7.34
CA LYS A 359 -62.89 59.98 -6.61
C LYS A 359 -63.42 59.28 -5.32
N GLN A 360 -63.28 57.94 -5.37
CA GLN A 360 -62.93 56.99 -4.28
C GLN A 360 -63.98 56.56 -3.23
N GLY A 361 -63.78 55.34 -2.71
CA GLY A 361 -64.67 54.58 -1.81
C GLY A 361 -64.86 53.15 -2.33
N LEU A 362 -63.85 52.26 -2.29
CA LEU A 362 -63.39 51.53 -1.09
C LEU A 362 -64.52 50.72 -0.41
N GLN A 363 -64.97 49.62 -1.03
CA GLN A 363 -65.78 48.61 -0.35
C GLN A 363 -64.90 47.74 0.55
N THR A 364 -65.21 47.70 1.84
CA THR A 364 -64.58 46.80 2.81
C THR A 364 -65.31 45.46 2.83
N GLY A 365 -64.91 44.58 1.92
CA GLY A 365 -65.32 43.17 1.88
C GLY A 365 -64.50 42.46 0.80
N ALA A 366 -64.02 41.25 1.09
CA ALA A 366 -63.45 40.42 0.04
C ALA A 366 -64.57 40.03 -0.94
N ASP A 367 -64.32 40.18 -2.25
CA ASP A 367 -65.33 39.88 -3.26
C ASP A 367 -65.82 38.43 -3.14
N ASP A 368 -67.12 38.21 -3.32
CA ASP A 368 -67.77 36.91 -3.17
C ASP A 368 -67.22 35.89 -4.20
N SER A 369 -66.76 36.36 -5.37
CA SER A 369 -65.99 35.53 -6.32
C SER A 369 -64.68 35.00 -5.71
N THR A 370 -63.99 35.83 -4.93
CA THR A 370 -62.70 35.52 -4.31
C THR A 370 -62.86 34.63 -3.09
N LEU A 371 -63.91 34.85 -2.27
CA LEU A 371 -64.27 33.95 -1.17
C LEU A 371 -64.69 32.56 -1.68
N LYS A 372 -65.47 32.49 -2.77
CA LYS A 372 -65.83 31.22 -3.41
C LYS A 372 -64.62 30.50 -4.00
N TRP A 373 -63.69 31.22 -4.62
CA TRP A 373 -62.43 30.65 -5.12
C TRP A 373 -61.54 30.15 -3.97
N TYR A 374 -61.40 30.91 -2.88
CA TYR A 374 -60.65 30.52 -1.70
C TYR A 374 -61.21 29.23 -1.07
N ASN A 375 -62.53 29.16 -0.86
CA ASN A 375 -63.19 27.96 -0.34
C ASN A 375 -62.99 26.76 -1.27
N ALA A 376 -63.18 26.92 -2.59
CA ALA A 376 -62.96 25.84 -3.56
C ALA A 376 -61.50 25.36 -3.61
N LEU A 377 -60.53 26.25 -3.39
CA LEU A 377 -59.11 25.92 -3.25
C LEU A 377 -58.84 25.16 -1.95
N GLN A 378 -59.44 25.58 -0.84
CA GLN A 378 -59.33 24.92 0.46
C GLN A 378 -59.97 23.52 0.44
N ASP A 379 -61.14 23.36 -0.20
CA ASP A 379 -61.77 22.06 -0.46
C ASP A 379 -60.92 21.17 -1.37
N SER A 380 -60.20 21.76 -2.33
CA SER A 380 -59.27 21.02 -3.18
C SER A 380 -57.99 20.62 -2.43
N ALA A 381 -57.56 21.39 -1.42
CA ALA A 381 -56.44 21.04 -0.56
C ALA A 381 -56.84 19.94 0.44
N ALA A 382 -58.02 20.05 1.07
CA ALA A 382 -58.56 19.04 1.98
C ALA A 382 -58.73 17.67 1.30
N ARG A 383 -59.33 17.62 0.10
CA ARG A 383 -59.42 16.39 -0.70
C ARG A 383 -58.05 15.84 -1.10
N CYS A 384 -57.05 16.71 -1.32
CA CYS A 384 -55.69 16.27 -1.62
C CYS A 384 -54.99 15.68 -0.39
N ALA A 385 -55.27 16.17 0.83
CA ALA A 385 -54.76 15.58 2.06
C ALA A 385 -55.39 14.19 2.31
N GLN A 386 -56.71 14.08 2.19
CA GLN A 386 -57.47 12.83 2.32
C GLN A 386 -56.98 11.75 1.33
N ALA A 387 -56.67 12.14 0.08
CA ALA A 387 -56.11 11.23 -0.93
C ALA A 387 -54.71 10.67 -0.58
N PHE A 388 -54.05 11.19 0.45
CA PHE A 388 -52.79 10.66 0.98
C PHE A 388 -52.92 10.10 2.40
N ASP A 389 -54.12 10.01 3.00
CA ASP A 389 -54.26 9.52 4.38
C ASP A 389 -53.99 8.01 4.54
N GLU A 390 -54.17 7.22 3.48
CA GLU A 390 -53.70 5.82 3.46
C GLU A 390 -52.17 5.74 3.60
N LEU A 391 -51.44 6.61 2.89
CA LEU A 391 -49.99 6.78 3.02
C LEU A 391 -49.59 7.48 4.34
N SER A 392 -50.47 8.31 4.91
CA SER A 392 -50.24 9.01 6.17
C SER A 392 -50.33 8.06 7.37
N THR A 393 -51.27 7.12 7.34
CA THR A 393 -51.61 6.19 8.44
C THR A 393 -51.01 4.78 8.31
N ALA A 394 -50.43 4.43 7.15
CA ALA A 394 -49.83 3.12 6.88
C ALA A 394 -48.93 2.61 8.02
N LYS A 395 -49.21 1.40 8.53
CA LYS A 395 -48.48 0.80 9.66
C LYS A 395 -47.15 0.15 9.25
N ASP A 396 -46.98 -0.18 7.97
CA ASP A 396 -45.78 -0.83 7.42
C ASP A 396 -44.50 0.03 7.55
N THR A 397 -43.39 -0.64 7.83
CA THR A 397 -42.06 -0.05 8.03
C THR A 397 -41.43 0.46 6.72
N GLN A 398 -41.63 -0.22 5.58
CA GLN A 398 -41.08 0.25 4.30
C GLN A 398 -41.81 1.52 3.83
N THR A 399 -43.14 1.51 3.92
CA THR A 399 -44.01 2.65 3.59
C THR A 399 -43.71 3.86 4.48
N LYS A 400 -43.50 3.67 5.79
CA LYS A 400 -43.04 4.72 6.70
C LYS A 400 -41.67 5.28 6.32
N LYS A 401 -40.71 4.43 5.94
CA LYS A 401 -39.40 4.87 5.47
C LYS A 401 -39.52 5.72 4.20
N LEU A 402 -40.26 5.22 3.20
CA LEU A 402 -40.51 5.93 1.94
C LEU A 402 -41.21 7.28 2.16
N LYS A 403 -42.20 7.33 3.06
CA LYS A 403 -42.87 8.57 3.50
C LYS A 403 -41.86 9.59 4.06
N MET A 404 -40.97 9.17 4.96
CA MET A 404 -39.95 10.06 5.54
C MET A 404 -38.91 10.52 4.52
N GLU A 405 -38.44 9.62 3.64
CA GLU A 405 -37.46 9.95 2.60
C GLU A 405 -38.05 10.90 1.55
N LEU A 406 -39.29 10.67 1.12
CA LEU A 406 -40.02 11.55 0.20
C LEU A 406 -40.30 12.93 0.84
N GLN A 407 -40.76 12.97 2.09
CA GLN A 407 -40.97 14.22 2.83
C GLN A 407 -39.66 15.00 2.94
N LYS A 408 -38.56 14.35 3.35
CA LYS A 408 -37.23 14.97 3.44
C LYS A 408 -36.76 15.49 2.08
N ALA A 409 -36.92 14.71 1.01
CA ALA A 409 -36.53 15.11 -0.35
C ALA A 409 -37.34 16.32 -0.88
N ALA A 410 -38.62 16.44 -0.50
CA ALA A 410 -39.48 17.55 -0.88
C ALA A 410 -39.24 18.83 -0.05
N THR A 411 -39.02 18.72 1.27
CA THR A 411 -38.89 19.90 2.14
C THR A 411 -37.47 20.46 2.22
N THR A 412 -36.43 19.62 2.10
CA THR A 412 -35.02 20.07 2.21
C THR A 412 -34.67 21.17 1.20
N PRO A 413 -35.03 21.08 -0.10
CA PRO A 413 -34.76 22.16 -1.06
C PRO A 413 -35.45 23.47 -0.68
N VAL A 414 -36.68 23.41 -0.17
CA VAL A 414 -37.44 24.62 0.24
C VAL A 414 -36.79 25.27 1.45
N SER A 415 -36.35 24.48 2.43
CA SER A 415 -35.60 24.95 3.60
C SER A 415 -34.22 25.53 3.24
N GLN A 416 -33.63 25.13 2.12
CA GLN A 416 -32.34 25.64 1.65
C GLN A 416 -32.45 27.01 0.97
N ILE A 417 -33.57 27.35 0.33
CA ILE A 417 -33.77 28.64 -0.39
C ILE A 417 -33.48 29.87 0.50
N ALA A 418 -33.75 29.78 1.81
CA ALA A 418 -33.50 30.88 2.74
C ALA A 418 -32.01 31.18 3.01
N ASN A 419 -31.09 30.27 2.66
CA ASN A 419 -29.69 30.28 3.09
C ASN A 419 -28.67 30.28 1.94
N ILE A 420 -29.07 30.57 0.69
CA ILE A 420 -28.14 30.60 -0.46
C ILE A 420 -28.26 31.90 -1.26
N SER A 421 -27.11 32.54 -1.49
CA SER A 421 -26.94 33.43 -2.65
C SER A 421 -27.04 32.60 -3.95
N GLY A 422 -27.27 33.27 -5.09
CA GLY A 422 -27.83 32.71 -6.32
C GLY A 422 -27.01 31.68 -7.14
N GLU A 423 -26.11 30.91 -6.53
CA GLU A 423 -25.36 29.86 -7.20
C GLU A 423 -26.06 28.49 -7.08
N THR A 424 -26.23 27.77 -8.19
CA THR A 424 -27.08 26.56 -8.24
C THR A 424 -26.29 25.25 -8.38
N PRO A 425 -26.26 24.38 -7.35
CA PRO A 425 -25.82 23.01 -7.50
C PRO A 425 -26.81 22.21 -8.38
N ALA A 426 -26.30 21.17 -9.06
CA ALA A 426 -27.08 20.39 -10.03
C ALA A 426 -28.40 19.78 -9.48
N SER A 427 -28.49 19.56 -8.15
CA SER A 427 -29.69 19.08 -7.46
C SER A 427 -30.94 19.91 -7.76
N SER A 428 -30.83 21.24 -7.89
CA SER A 428 -31.99 22.11 -8.15
C SER A 428 -32.58 21.91 -9.55
N ARG A 429 -31.78 21.48 -10.53
CA ARG A 429 -32.26 21.09 -11.87
C ARG A 429 -33.02 19.76 -11.85
N ILE A 430 -32.68 18.87 -10.91
CA ILE A 430 -33.43 17.62 -10.68
C ILE A 430 -34.76 17.94 -9.98
N ALA A 431 -34.76 18.81 -8.97
CA ALA A 431 -35.98 19.26 -8.29
C ALA A 431 -36.97 19.95 -9.24
N LEU A 432 -36.51 20.89 -10.08
CA LEU A 432 -37.35 21.55 -11.09
C LEU A 432 -37.90 20.56 -12.14
N LYS A 433 -37.10 19.57 -12.58
CA LYS A 433 -37.57 18.53 -13.50
C LYS A 433 -38.58 17.59 -12.85
N LEU A 434 -38.40 17.22 -11.58
CA LEU A 434 -39.39 16.45 -10.81
C LEU A 434 -40.69 17.23 -10.62
N PHE A 435 -40.61 18.53 -10.32
CA PHE A 435 -41.77 19.41 -10.20
C PHE A 435 -42.54 19.50 -11.53
N TYR A 436 -41.83 19.71 -12.65
CA TYR A 436 -42.42 19.69 -13.99
C TYR A 436 -43.03 18.34 -14.37
N PHE A 437 -42.38 17.22 -14.01
CA PHE A 437 -42.86 15.88 -14.26
C PHE A 437 -44.14 15.55 -13.47
N ILE A 438 -44.18 15.89 -12.17
CA ILE A 438 -45.37 15.74 -11.31
C ILE A 438 -46.51 16.65 -11.80
N PHE A 439 -46.21 17.89 -12.21
CA PHE A 439 -47.20 18.80 -12.79
C PHE A 439 -47.73 18.29 -14.15
N SER A 440 -46.89 17.64 -14.95
CA SER A 440 -47.29 17.03 -16.24
C SER A 440 -48.19 15.81 -16.03
N LEU A 441 -47.83 14.90 -15.10
CA LEU A 441 -48.66 13.76 -14.69
C LEU A 441 -50.04 14.20 -14.16
N LYS A 442 -50.11 15.32 -13.44
CA LYS A 442 -51.37 15.88 -12.91
C LYS A 442 -52.28 16.45 -14.00
N ASN A 443 -51.75 16.79 -15.17
CA ASN A 443 -52.52 17.22 -16.34
C ASN A 443 -52.89 16.05 -17.28
N PHE A 444 -52.09 14.98 -17.33
CA PHE A 444 -52.35 13.84 -18.22
C PHE A 444 -53.66 13.09 -17.89
N ASN A 445 -54.08 13.08 -16.62
CA ASN A 445 -55.33 12.48 -16.15
C ASN A 445 -56.59 13.38 -16.33
N LYS A 446 -56.59 14.33 -17.28
CA LYS A 446 -57.72 15.24 -17.52
C LYS A 446 -58.24 15.36 -18.96
N CYS A 447 -57.81 14.49 -19.89
CA CYS A 447 -58.34 14.46 -21.26
C CYS A 447 -58.64 13.02 -21.78
N PRO A 448 -59.87 12.51 -21.62
CA PRO A 448 -60.33 11.26 -22.24
C PRO A 448 -61.12 11.52 -23.55
N SER A 449 -60.50 12.15 -24.55
CA SER A 449 -61.11 12.40 -25.88
C SER A 449 -60.14 12.12 -27.02
N ALA A 450 -60.64 11.51 -28.09
CA ALA A 450 -59.84 10.92 -29.15
C ALA A 450 -59.23 11.92 -30.15
N LEU A 451 -58.06 11.56 -30.68
CA LEU A 451 -57.57 11.96 -32.01
C LEU A 451 -56.83 10.76 -32.62
N VAL A 452 -57.12 10.44 -33.88
CA VAL A 452 -56.69 9.19 -34.54
C VAL A 452 -56.11 9.50 -35.93
N PHE A 453 -55.11 8.72 -36.35
CA PHE A 453 -54.31 8.89 -37.58
C PHE A 453 -53.38 10.13 -37.59
N ASN A 454 -52.23 10.15 -38.28
CA ASN A 454 -51.68 9.15 -39.21
C ASN A 454 -50.14 9.10 -39.20
N GLY A 455 -49.56 7.93 -39.53
CA GLY A 455 -48.25 7.84 -40.20
C GLY A 455 -46.97 7.67 -39.36
N LYS A 456 -46.18 6.66 -39.76
CA LYS A 456 -44.73 6.48 -39.53
C LYS A 456 -44.24 6.32 -38.07
N ALA A 457 -44.07 5.07 -37.66
CA ALA A 457 -43.30 4.72 -36.48
C ALA A 457 -41.81 5.13 -36.59
N ARG A 458 -41.26 5.67 -35.51
CA ARG A 458 -39.83 5.60 -35.18
C ARG A 458 -39.70 5.14 -33.74
N GLN A 459 -39.19 3.92 -33.55
CA GLN A 459 -38.72 3.48 -32.23
C GLN A 459 -37.53 4.35 -31.82
N VAL A 460 -37.58 4.93 -30.62
CA VAL A 460 -36.40 5.52 -29.97
C VAL A 460 -36.18 4.74 -28.67
N TYR A 461 -35.37 3.70 -28.75
CA TYR A 461 -34.90 2.95 -27.58
C TYR A 461 -33.93 3.82 -26.77
N LEU A 462 -34.41 4.48 -25.72
CA LEU A 462 -33.57 5.13 -24.72
C LEU A 462 -33.03 4.10 -23.72
N TYR A 463 -32.00 3.36 -24.14
CA TYR A 463 -31.14 2.60 -23.22
C TYR A 463 -30.44 3.56 -22.25
N SER A 464 -30.80 3.51 -20.96
CA SER A 464 -30.05 4.18 -19.88
C SER A 464 -29.32 3.13 -19.04
N THR A 465 -28.11 2.76 -19.47
CA THR A 465 -27.23 1.87 -18.71
C THR A 465 -26.69 2.59 -17.47
N PHE A 466 -27.40 2.47 -16.34
CA PHE A 466 -26.89 2.89 -15.03
C PHE A 466 -25.75 1.96 -14.60
N ARG A 467 -24.52 2.40 -14.80
CA ARG A 467 -23.31 1.69 -14.37
C ARG A 467 -23.03 2.01 -12.89
N THR A 468 -23.60 1.21 -11.99
CA THR A 468 -23.28 1.28 -10.56
C THR A 468 -21.82 0.89 -10.31
N GLN A 469 -21.05 1.77 -9.68
CA GLN A 469 -19.83 1.40 -8.96
C GLN A 469 -20.14 1.31 -7.47
N TRP A 470 -19.87 0.12 -6.92
CA TRP A 470 -19.45 -0.17 -5.55
C TRP A 470 -18.44 -1.33 -5.66
#